data_AF-A0A960YTW1-F1
#
_entry.id   AF-A0A960YTW1-F1
#
_cell.length_a   1.000
_cell.length_b   1.000
_cell.length_c   1.000
_cell.angle_alpha   90.00
_cell.angle_beta   90.00
_cell.angle_gamma   90.00
#
_symmetry.space_group_name_H-M   'P 1'
#
loop_
_entity.id
_entity.type
_entity.pdbx_description
1 polymer ?
#
loop_
_entity_poly.entity_id
_entity_poly.type
_entity_poly.pdbx_seq_one_letter_code
_entity_poly.pdbx_strand_id
1 'polypeptide(L)'
;MVFSNRQLQLVQEGARILERYILIPIDKAVLLINKAIAEQKEKTGKDMEDLEDGDLESRRRFIRGVMIQVRKQLQTDTGASEATIRTAIEKYIARIEEIWNQ
;
A
#
# COMPACT_ATOMS: atom_id res chain seq x y z
N MET A 1 12.71 -14.68 0.94
CA MET A 1 12.43 -13.64 -0.06
C MET A 1 13.08 -12.37 0.46
N VAL A 2 14.06 -11.81 -0.25
CA VAL A 2 14.74 -10.57 0.16
C VAL A 2 14.06 -9.44 -0.60
N PHE A 3 13.40 -8.51 0.10
CA PHE A 3 12.82 -7.34 -0.56
C PHE A 3 13.93 -6.38 -1.00
N SER A 4 13.75 -5.75 -2.17
CA SER A 4 14.63 -4.66 -2.59
C SER A 4 14.48 -3.44 -1.68
N ASN A 5 15.47 -2.55 -1.66
CA ASN A 5 15.37 -1.29 -0.90
C ASN A 5 14.14 -0.45 -1.28
N ARG A 6 13.72 -0.49 -2.56
CA ARG A 6 12.52 0.20 -3.04
C ARG A 6 11.24 -0.44 -2.51
N GLN A 7 11.19 -1.77 -2.50
CA GLN A 7 10.07 -2.53 -1.93
C GLN A 7 9.93 -2.29 -0.42
N LEU A 8 11.04 -2.18 0.29
CA LEU A 8 11.03 -1.82 1.71
C LEU A 8 10.53 -0.38 1.93
N GLN A 9 11.01 0.58 1.13
CA GLN A 9 10.55 1.98 1.21
C GLN A 9 9.05 2.11 0.95
N LEU A 10 8.52 1.39 -0.04
CA LEU A 10 7.09 1.29 -0.33
C LEU A 10 6.28 0.91 0.91
N VAL A 11 6.61 -0.24 1.50
CA VAL A 11 5.88 -0.77 2.66
C VAL A 11 5.99 0.18 3.84
N GLN A 12 7.17 0.75 4.08
CA GLN A 12 7.39 1.71 5.17
C GLN A 12 6.61 3.01 4.99
N GLU A 13 6.59 3.57 3.78
CA GLU A 13 5.85 4.81 3.50
C GLU A 13 4.34 4.59 3.54
N GLY A 14 3.87 3.44 3.02
CA GLY A 14 2.48 3.03 3.18
C GLY A 14 2.11 2.90 4.66
N ALA A 15 2.97 2.28 5.47
CA ALA A 15 2.74 2.11 6.90
C ALA A 15 2.70 3.44 7.64
N ARG A 16 3.61 4.38 7.34
CA ARG A 16 3.61 5.75 7.89
C ARG A 16 2.35 6.52 7.54
N ILE A 17 1.81 6.34 6.34
CA ILE A 17 0.56 7.00 5.93
C ILE A 17 -0.63 6.40 6.67
N LEU A 18 -0.69 5.08 6.82
CA LEU A 18 -1.72 4.42 7.62
C LEU A 18 -1.65 4.84 9.10
N GLU A 19 -0.46 4.97 9.66
CA GLU A 19 -0.26 5.51 11.03
C GLU A 19 -0.77 6.95 11.14
N ARG A 20 -0.32 7.84 10.25
CA ARG A 20 -0.65 9.26 10.32
C ARG A 20 -2.13 9.56 10.10
N TYR A 21 -2.78 8.85 9.17
CA TYR A 21 -4.13 9.17 8.72
C TYR A 21 -5.20 8.26 9.33
N ILE A 22 -4.86 7.00 9.62
CA ILE A 22 -5.81 6.00 10.12
C ILE A 22 -5.52 5.64 11.59
N LEU A 23 -4.46 6.20 12.18
CA LEU A 23 -4.09 6.01 13.59
C LEU A 23 -3.81 4.54 13.93
N ILE A 24 -3.21 3.81 12.98
CA ILE A 24 -2.83 2.41 13.13
C ILE A 24 -1.34 2.33 13.49
N PRO A 25 -0.94 1.55 14.51
CA PRO A 25 0.48 1.36 14.82
C PRO A 25 1.27 0.87 13.60
N ILE A 26 2.50 1.37 13.41
CA ILE A 26 3.36 1.02 12.26
C ILE A 26 3.45 -0.50 12.07
N ASP A 27 3.69 -1.27 13.13
CA ASP A 27 3.82 -2.73 13.04
C ASP A 27 2.57 -3.38 12.44
N LYS A 28 1.38 -2.93 12.88
CA LYS A 28 0.10 -3.42 12.35
C LYS A 28 -0.10 -2.96 10.91
N ALA A 29 0.28 -1.73 10.58
CA ALA A 29 0.19 -1.19 9.23
C ALA A 29 1.09 -1.95 8.23
N VAL A 30 2.32 -2.29 8.63
CA VAL A 30 3.25 -3.12 7.84
C VAL A 30 2.65 -4.50 7.59
N LEU A 31 2.11 -5.15 8.62
CA LEU A 31 1.46 -6.46 8.47
C LEU A 31 0.26 -6.41 7.51
N LEU A 32 -0.58 -5.39 7.62
CA LEU A 32 -1.74 -5.19 6.73
C LEU A 32 -1.31 -5.01 5.27
N ILE A 33 -0.28 -4.19 5.02
CA ILE A 33 0.24 -3.97 3.67
C ILE A 33 0.84 -5.25 3.09
N ASN A 34 1.65 -5.98 3.87
CA ASN A 34 2.23 -7.25 3.43
C ASN A 34 1.15 -8.29 3.10
N LYS A 35 0.11 -8.40 3.94
CA LYS A 35 -1.03 -9.28 3.67
C LYS A 35 -1.79 -8.83 2.42
N ALA A 36 -2.02 -7.53 2.25
CA ALA A 36 -2.67 -6.99 1.07
C ALA A 36 -1.88 -7.23 -0.22
N ILE A 37 -0.55 -7.16 -0.18
CA ILE A 37 0.34 -7.51 -1.30
C ILE A 37 0.21 -8.99 -1.63
N ALA A 38 0.24 -9.88 -0.64
CA ALA A 38 0.07 -11.32 -0.84
C ALA A 38 -1.29 -11.63 -1.50
N GLU A 39 -2.38 -11.06 -0.98
CA GLU A 39 -3.72 -11.23 -1.57
C GLU A 39 -3.82 -10.66 -3.00
N GLN A 40 -3.12 -9.56 -3.28
CA GLN A 40 -3.10 -8.97 -4.61
C GLN A 40 -2.37 -9.88 -5.60
N LYS A 41 -1.27 -10.51 -5.17
CA LYS A 41 -0.56 -11.54 -5.93
C LYS A 41 -1.45 -12.74 -6.22
N GLU A 42 -2.18 -13.24 -5.23
CA GLU A 42 -3.10 -14.36 -5.43
C GLU A 42 -4.23 -14.02 -6.41
N LYS A 43 -4.76 -12.79 -6.37
CA LYS A 43 -5.88 -12.36 -7.23
C LYS A 43 -5.47 -12.00 -8.65
N THR A 44 -4.29 -11.43 -8.84
CA THR A 44 -3.89 -10.82 -10.12
C THR A 44 -2.63 -11.40 -10.73
N GLY A 45 -1.93 -12.27 -10.01
CA GLY A 45 -0.59 -12.75 -10.38
C GLY A 45 0.52 -11.71 -10.19
N LYS A 46 0.16 -10.45 -9.88
CA LYS A 46 1.10 -9.34 -9.77
C LYS A 46 1.65 -9.19 -8.37
N ASP A 47 2.94 -8.94 -8.26
CA ASP A 47 3.60 -8.71 -6.98
C ASP A 47 4.42 -7.42 -6.97
N MET A 48 5.33 -7.28 -6.00
CA MET A 48 6.13 -6.07 -5.89
C MET A 48 7.20 -5.95 -6.98
N GLU A 49 7.50 -6.99 -7.75
CA GLU A 49 8.37 -6.90 -8.92
C GLU A 49 7.70 -6.08 -10.05
N ASP A 50 6.37 -6.18 -10.19
CA ASP A 50 5.61 -5.32 -11.10
C ASP A 50 5.76 -3.82 -10.80
N LEU A 51 6.09 -3.46 -9.55
CA LEU A 51 6.37 -2.07 -9.18
C LEU A 51 7.71 -1.57 -9.69
N GLU A 52 8.68 -2.46 -9.92
CA GLU A 52 9.99 -2.10 -10.43
C GLU A 52 9.95 -1.97 -11.96
N ASP A 53 9.36 -2.96 -12.63
CA ASP A 53 9.38 -3.07 -14.09
C ASP A 53 8.21 -2.38 -14.80
N GLY A 54 7.13 -2.07 -14.08
CA GLY A 54 5.94 -1.44 -14.65
C GLY A 54 6.07 0.05 -14.94
N ASP A 55 5.29 0.55 -15.90
CA ASP A 55 5.07 1.99 -16.07
C ASP A 55 4.33 2.61 -14.87
N LEU A 56 4.26 3.94 -14.84
CA LEU A 56 3.62 4.68 -13.75
C LEU A 56 2.15 4.27 -13.52
N GLU A 57 1.42 3.94 -14.59
CA GLU A 57 0.02 3.54 -14.50
C GLU A 57 -0.12 2.14 -13.89
N SER A 58 0.73 1.21 -14.29
CA SER A 58 0.82 -0.14 -13.73
C SER A 58 1.13 -0.09 -12.23
N ARG A 59 2.06 0.78 -11.82
CA ARG A 59 2.38 1.03 -10.40
C ARG A 59 1.19 1.58 -9.63
N ARG A 60 0.52 2.60 -10.17
CA ARG A 60 -0.71 3.19 -9.58
C ARG A 60 -1.81 2.14 -9.41
N ARG A 61 -2.03 1.29 -10.42
CA ARG A 61 -3.02 0.21 -10.36
C ARG A 61 -2.68 -0.80 -9.27
N PHE A 62 -1.41 -1.21 -9.16
CA PHE A 62 -0.97 -2.13 -8.12
C PHE A 62 -1.18 -1.56 -6.72
N ILE A 63 -0.71 -0.33 -6.45
CA ILE A 63 -0.86 0.35 -5.15
C ILE A 63 -2.33 0.52 -4.79
N ARG A 64 -3.15 0.94 -5.76
CA ARG A 64 -4.60 1.03 -5.56
C ARG A 64 -5.20 -0.34 -5.22
N GLY A 65 -4.75 -1.40 -5.87
CA GLY A 65 -5.16 -2.79 -5.57
C GLY A 65 -4.81 -3.19 -4.14
N VAL A 66 -3.55 -3.01 -3.73
CA VAL A 66 -3.07 -3.26 -2.36
C VAL A 66 -3.92 -2.48 -1.35
N MET A 67 -4.12 -1.17 -1.58
CA MET A 67 -4.87 -0.35 -0.64
C MET A 67 -6.36 -0.66 -0.59
N ILE A 68 -6.95 -1.16 -1.68
CA ILE A 68 -8.33 -1.67 -1.65
C ILE A 68 -8.41 -2.90 -0.74
N GLN A 69 -7.41 -3.79 -0.74
CA GLN A 69 -7.38 -4.93 0.21
C GLN A 69 -7.17 -4.43 1.64
N VAL A 70 -6.24 -3.49 1.86
CA VAL A 70 -6.06 -2.84 3.18
C VAL A 70 -7.38 -2.25 3.65
N ARG A 71 -8.09 -1.48 2.81
CA ARG A 71 -9.41 -0.92 3.13
C ARG A 71 -10.39 -1.99 3.60
N LYS A 72 -10.51 -3.12 2.89
CA LYS A 72 -11.41 -4.21 3.27
C LYS A 72 -11.09 -4.75 4.66
N GLN A 73 -9.81 -4.94 4.96
CA GLN A 73 -9.36 -5.42 6.27
C GLN A 73 -9.61 -4.37 7.37
N LEU A 74 -9.43 -3.08 7.07
CA LEU A 74 -9.67 -1.99 8.02
C LEU A 74 -11.14 -1.73 8.34
N GLN A 75 -12.01 -1.86 7.33
CA GLN A 75 -13.45 -1.75 7.52
C GLN A 75 -13.98 -2.83 8.49
N THR A 76 -13.34 -4.01 8.51
CA THR A 76 -13.68 -5.08 9.45
C THR A 76 -13.12 -4.82 10.86
N ASP A 77 -11.90 -4.28 10.98
CA ASP A 77 -11.16 -4.28 12.25
C ASP A 77 -11.14 -2.95 13.03
N THR A 78 -11.34 -1.81 12.38
CA THR A 78 -10.96 -0.50 12.97
C THR A 78 -12.06 0.56 12.98
N GLY A 79 -13.18 0.34 12.29
CA GLY A 79 -14.24 1.35 12.18
C GLY A 79 -13.80 2.65 11.49
N ALA A 80 -12.64 2.64 10.81
CA ALA A 80 -12.12 3.81 10.11
C ALA A 80 -13.10 4.28 9.02
N SER A 81 -13.33 5.60 8.96
CA SER A 81 -14.26 6.18 7.99
C SER A 81 -13.77 5.98 6.56
N GLU A 82 -14.70 5.76 5.62
CA GLU A 82 -14.36 5.59 4.20
C GLU A 82 -13.61 6.80 3.63
N ALA A 83 -13.97 8.01 4.07
CA ALA A 83 -13.30 9.25 3.67
C ALA A 83 -11.83 9.25 4.10
N THR A 84 -11.54 8.85 5.35
CA THR A 84 -10.19 8.77 5.89
C THR A 84 -9.33 7.77 5.10
N ILE A 85 -9.89 6.59 4.82
CA ILE A 85 -9.18 5.56 4.05
C ILE A 85 -8.89 6.09 2.64
N ARG A 86 -9.86 6.70 1.97
CA ARG A 86 -9.66 7.29 0.63
C ARG A 86 -8.55 8.33 0.61
N THR A 87 -8.51 9.23 1.58
CA THR A 87 -7.43 10.23 1.70
C THR A 87 -6.07 9.57 1.89
N ALA A 88 -5.98 8.53 2.74
CA ALA A 88 -4.74 7.78 2.92
C ALA A 88 -4.25 7.14 1.60
N ILE A 89 -5.17 6.61 0.78
CA ILE A 89 -4.84 6.05 -0.54
C ILE A 89 -4.26 7.11 -1.48
N GLU A 90 -4.94 8.27 -1.58
CA GLU A 90 -4.49 9.36 -2.45
C GLU A 90 -3.11 9.88 -2.02
N LYS A 91 -2.87 10.01 -0.70
CA LYS A 91 -1.56 10.39 -0.17
C LYS A 91 -0.49 9.35 -0.46
N TYR A 92 -0.82 8.05 -0.39
CA TYR A 92 0.14 7.00 -0.66
C TYR A 92 0.53 6.94 -2.14
N ILE A 93 -0.44 7.07 -3.04
CA ILE A 93 -0.18 7.17 -4.47
C ILE A 93 0.71 8.38 -4.77
N ALA A 94 0.38 9.56 -4.23
CA ALA A 94 1.20 10.76 -4.43
C ALA A 94 2.64 10.58 -3.92
N ARG A 95 2.81 9.92 -2.77
CA ARG A 95 4.14 9.67 -2.20
C ARG A 95 4.99 8.73 -3.04
N ILE A 96 4.37 7.70 -3.62
CA ILE A 96 5.03 6.80 -4.56
C ILE A 96 5.44 7.57 -5.82
N GLU A 97 4.58 8.44 -6.34
CA GLU A 97 4.96 9.27 -7.49
C GLU A 97 6.19 10.14 -7.20
N GLU A 98 6.30 10.70 -6.00
CA GLU A 98 7.49 11.45 -5.59
C GLU A 98 8.75 10.58 -5.54
N ILE A 99 8.66 9.38 -4.94
CA ILE A 99 9.83 8.49 -4.75
C ILE A 99 10.37 7.99 -6.10
N TRP A 100 9.51 7.77 -7.09
CA TRP A 100 9.93 7.27 -8.40
C TRP A 100 10.31 8.35 -9.41
N ASN A 101 9.93 9.60 -9.18
CA ASN A 101 10.35 10.73 -10.00
C ASN A 101 11.71 11.31 -9.56
N GLN A 102 12.35 10.74 -8.51
CA GLN A 102 13.70 11.06 -8.04
C GLN A 102 14.73 10.07 -8.60
#